data_AF-A0A6B3I2W9-F1
#
_entry.id   AF-A0A6B3I2W9-F1
#
_cell.length_a   1.000
_cell.length_b   1.000
_cell.length_c   1.000
_cell.angle_alpha   90.00
_cell.angle_beta   90.00
_cell.angle_gamma   90.00
#
_symmetry.space_group_name_H-M   'P 1'
#
loop_
_entity.id
_entity.type
_entity.pdbx_description
1 polymer ?
#
loop_
_entity_poly.entity_id
_entity_poly.type
_entity_poly.pdbx_seq_one_letter_code
_entity_poly.pdbx_strand_id
1 'polypeptide(L)' 'MTHRVTLVAAARTSPRLAERFDDDRPLDHAGWHEVQLVAHTLVPLGAAELRYCSPTPRS' A
#
# COMPACT_ATOMS: atom_id res chain seq x y z
N MET A 1 6.08 -7.09 27.35
CA MET A 1 5.52 -7.67 26.11
C MET A 1 6.12 -6.92 24.93
N THR A 2 6.44 -7.60 23.83
CA THR A 2 7.07 -7.01 22.65
C THR A 2 6.17 -7.22 21.44
N HIS A 3 5.93 -6.18 20.64
CA HIS A 3 5.12 -6.23 19.43
C HIS A 3 5.99 -6.07 18.19
N ARG A 4 5.60 -6.74 17.09
CA ARG A 4 6.18 -6.53 15.76
C ARG A 4 5.19 -5.74 14.91
N VAL A 5 5.66 -4.65 14.34
CA VAL A 5 4.89 -3.81 13.43
C VAL A 5 5.51 -3.91 12.04
N THR A 6 4.68 -4.07 11.02
CA THR A 6 5.10 -3.97 9.62
C THR A 6 4.40 -2.79 8.97
N LEU A 7 5.17 -1.88 8.38
CA LEU A 7 4.65 -0.72 7.66
C LEU A 7 4.71 -1.01 6.15
N VAL A 8 3.56 -0.92 5.48
CA VAL A 8 3.44 -1.09 4.03
C VAL A 8 3.09 0.26 3.42
N ALA A 9 3.89 0.73 2.47
CA ALA A 9 3.61 1.96 1.75
C ALA A 9 2.58 1.72 0.64
N ALA A 10 1.65 2.66 0.44
CA ALA A 10 0.75 2.65 -0.70
C ALA A 10 1.55 2.65 -2.03
N ALA A 11 1.04 1.91 -3.02
CA ALA A 11 1.67 1.82 -4.33
C ALA A 11 1.65 3.16 -5.08
N ARG A 12 2.52 3.29 -6.08
CA ARG A 12 2.70 4.54 -6.83
C ARG A 12 1.60 4.69 -7.89
N THR A 13 1.23 5.94 -8.16
CA THR A 13 0.34 6.35 -9.25
C THR A 13 0.97 7.52 -9.98
N SER A 14 0.66 7.68 -11.27
CA SER A 14 1.21 8.71 -12.14
C SER A 14 0.24 9.88 -12.32
N PRO A 15 0.74 11.12 -12.52
CA PRO A 15 2.14 11.52 -12.37
C PRO A 15 2.57 11.52 -10.89
N ARG A 16 3.89 11.38 -10.67
CA ARG A 16 4.50 11.52 -9.35
C ARG A 16 4.47 12.98 -8.93
N LEU A 17 3.82 13.25 -7.81
CA LEU A 17 3.80 14.56 -7.19
C LEU A 17 4.96 14.69 -6.20
N ALA A 18 5.49 15.90 -6.04
CA ALA A 18 6.50 16.20 -5.02
C ALA A 18 5.90 16.06 -3.60
N GLU A 19 4.64 16.48 -3.44
CA GLU A 19 3.84 16.36 -2.22
C GLU A 19 2.54 15.64 -2.53
N ARG A 20 2.01 14.86 -1.58
CA ARG A 20 0.82 13.99 -1.78
C ARG A 20 -0.26 14.22 -0.73
N PHE A 21 -0.35 15.44 -0.20
CA PHE A 21 -1.42 15.83 0.72
C PHE A 21 -2.77 15.70 0.01
N ASP A 22 -3.74 15.08 0.68
CA ASP A 22 -5.10 14.85 0.19
C ASP A 22 -5.19 14.24 -1.23
N ASP A 23 -4.18 13.43 -1.59
CA ASP A 23 -4.13 12.78 -2.88
C ASP A 23 -4.90 11.46 -2.85
N ASP A 24 -6.17 11.54 -3.25
CA ASP A 24 -7.11 10.40 -3.33
C ASP A 24 -7.11 9.70 -4.68
N ARG A 25 -6.12 9.96 -5.55
CA ARG A 25 -6.05 9.26 -6.84
C ARG A 25 -5.87 7.75 -6.63
N PRO A 26 -6.65 6.91 -7.32
CA PRO A 26 -6.45 5.47 -7.29
C PRO A 26 -5.14 5.07 -7.97
N LEU A 27 -4.77 3.79 -7.85
CA LEU A 27 -3.66 3.23 -8.63
C LEU A 27 -3.98 3.29 -10.13
N ASP A 28 -2.98 3.73 -10.90
CA ASP A 28 -3.01 3.61 -12.35
C ASP A 28 -2.66 2.18 -12.79
N HIS A 29 -2.69 1.92 -14.09
CA HIS A 29 -2.38 0.60 -14.63
C HIS A 29 -0.97 0.12 -14.26
N ALA A 30 0.02 1.01 -14.24
CA ALA A 30 1.39 0.66 -13.87
C ALA A 30 1.47 0.28 -12.39
N GLY A 31 0.82 1.04 -11.51
CA GLY A 31 0.72 0.76 -10.08
C GLY A 31 0.04 -0.57 -9.79
N TRP A 32 -1.07 -0.87 -10.48
CA TRP A 32 -1.72 -2.18 -10.36
C TRP A 32 -0.81 -3.34 -10.80
N HIS A 33 -0.10 -3.17 -11.93
CA HIS A 33 0.85 -4.16 -12.41
C HIS A 33 1.99 -4.40 -11.41
N GLU A 34 2.57 -3.34 -10.84
CA GLU A 34 3.60 -3.45 -9.80
C GLU A 34 3.08 -4.19 -8.55
N VAL A 35 1.86 -3.87 -8.09
CA VAL A 35 1.24 -4.56 -6.94
C VAL A 35 1.07 -6.05 -7.22
N GLN A 36 0.59 -6.42 -8.40
CA GLN A 36 0.40 -7.83 -8.78
C GLN A 36 1.71 -8.62 -8.74
N LEU A 37 2.82 -8.02 -9.16
CA LEU A 37 4.13 -8.67 -9.12
C LEU A 37 4.59 -8.97 -7.68
N VAL A 38 4.32 -8.07 -6.74
CA VAL A 38 4.79 -8.20 -5.35
C VAL A 38 3.74 -8.78 -4.39
N ALA A 39 2.49 -8.98 -4.82
CA ALA A 39 1.38 -9.39 -3.96
C ALA A 39 1.69 -10.66 -3.15
N HIS A 40 2.36 -11.63 -3.77
CA HIS A 40 2.75 -12.89 -3.12
C HIS A 40 3.66 -12.66 -1.89
N THR A 41 4.48 -11.61 -1.90
CA THR A 41 5.37 -11.26 -0.77
C THR A 41 4.61 -10.67 0.42
N LEU A 42 3.41 -10.12 0.19
CA LEU A 42 2.59 -9.49 1.23
C LEU A 42 1.66 -10.50 1.92
N VAL A 43 1.43 -11.67 1.32
CA VAL A 43 0.56 -12.74 1.87
C VAL A 43 0.85 -13.07 3.33
N PRO A 44 2.11 -13.22 3.78
CA PRO A 44 2.42 -13.53 5.18
C PRO A 44 1.94 -12.47 6.18
N LEU A 45 1.80 -11.20 5.74
CA LEU A 45 1.31 -10.11 6.60
C LEU A 45 -0.18 -10.27 6.95
N GLY A 46 -0.91 -11.10 6.21
CA GLY A 46 -2.30 -11.46 6.52
C GLY A 46 -2.48 -12.18 7.86
N ALA A 47 -1.40 -12.75 8.41
CA ALA A 47 -1.40 -13.41 9.72
C ALA A 47 -1.31 -12.45 10.91
N ALA A 48 -1.20 -11.13 10.68
CA ALA A 48 -1.21 -10.15 11.76
C ALA A 48 -2.58 -10.08 12.44
N GLU A 49 -2.60 -10.13 13.78
CA GLU A 49 -3.80 -10.03 14.60
C GLU A 49 -4.59 -8.75 14.31
N LEU A 50 -3.87 -7.64 14.14
CA LEU A 50 -4.43 -6.35 13.75
C LEU A 50 -3.84 -5.88 12.42
N ARG A 51 -4.71 -5.40 11.53
CA ARG A 51 -4.35 -4.82 10.24
C ARG A 51 -5.10 -3.51 10.08
N TYR A 52 -4.36 -2.44 9.83
CA TYR A 52 -4.91 -1.11 9.57
C TYR A 52 -4.52 -0.71 8.15
N CYS A 53 -5.49 -0.20 7.40
CA CYS A 53 -5.27 0.37 6.08
C CYS A 53 -5.72 1.83 6.09
N SER A 54 -5.00 2.69 5.36
CA SER A 54 -5.48 4.06 5.18
C SER A 54 -6.77 4.04 4.37
N PRO A 55 -7.72 4.97 4.59
CA PRO A 55 -8.97 5.02 3.84
C PRO A 55 -8.81 5.60 2.42
N THR A 56 -7.58 5.64 1.86
CA THR A 56 -7.32 6.22 0.54
C THR A 56 -7.51 5.16 -0.56
N PRO A 57 -7.98 5.52 -1.78
CA PRO A 57 -8.25 4.55 -2.85
C PRO A 57 -7.05 3.73 -3.37
N ARG A 58 -5.81 4.08 -2.97
CA ARG A 58 -4.56 3.43 -3.41
C ARG A 58 -3.91 2.52 -2.35
N SER A 59 -4.52 2.39 -1.18
CA SER A 59 -4.06 1.53 -0.08
C SER A 59 -4.91 0.27 0.02
#